data_AF-A0A6G1RNL2-F1
#
_entry.id   AF-A0A6G1RNL2-F1
#
_cell.length_a   1.000
_cell.length_b   1.000
_cell.length_c   1.000
_cell.angle_alpha   90.00
_cell.angle_beta   90.00
_cell.angle_gamma   90.00
#
_symmetry.space_group_name_H-M   'P 1'
#
loop_
_entity.id
_entity.type
_entity.pdbx_description
1 polymer ?
#
loop_
_entity_poly.entity_id
_entity_poly.type
_entity_poly.pdbx_seq_one_letter_code
_entity_poly.pdbx_strand_id
1 'polypeptide(L)'
;QIEVTFEIDVNGILRVTAEDKGTGNKNKITITNDQNRLTPEEIERMVNDAEKFAEEDKKLKERIDARNELESYAYSLKNQIGDKEKLGGKLSSEDKETIGRSVEEKIEWP
;
A
#
# COMPACT_ATOMS: atom_id res chain seq x y z
N GLN A 1 13.41 3.22 -6.84
CA GLN A 1 12.73 2.46 -5.77
C GLN A 1 12.82 3.31 -4.52
N ILE A 2 11.71 3.62 -3.86
CA ILE A 2 11.72 4.45 -2.65
C ILE A 2 11.82 3.55 -1.41
N GLU A 3 12.81 3.80 -0.57
CA GLU A 3 12.95 3.22 0.77
C GLU A 3 12.54 4.26 1.81
N VAL A 4 11.61 3.89 2.69
CA VAL A 4 11.15 4.75 3.78
C VAL A 4 11.63 4.15 5.10
N THR A 5 12.39 4.93 5.86
CA THR A 5 12.95 4.53 7.16
C THR A 5 12.35 5.39 8.26
N PHE A 6 11.90 4.73 9.34
CA PHE A 6 11.37 5.35 10.54
C PHE A 6 12.31 5.11 11.71
N GLU A 7 12.83 6.18 12.31
CA GLU A 7 13.73 6.11 13.47
C GLU A 7 13.13 6.89 14.64
N ILE A 8 13.07 6.28 15.82
CA ILE A 8 12.65 6.93 17.06
C ILE A 8 13.86 6.96 17.98
N ASP A 9 14.26 8.15 18.42
CA ASP A 9 15.36 8.29 19.37
C ASP A 9 14.90 8.22 20.84
N VAL A 10 15.87 8.17 21.77
CA VAL A 10 15.63 8.09 23.22
C VAL A 10 14.85 9.28 23.78
N ASN A 11 14.78 10.40 23.06
CA ASN A 11 14.03 11.60 23.45
C ASN A 11 12.60 11.60 22.86
N GLY A 12 12.25 10.56 22.10
CA GLY A 12 10.95 10.42 21.44
C GLY A 12 10.81 11.26 20.17
N ILE A 13 11.92 11.70 19.57
CA ILE A 13 11.90 12.41 18.29
C ILE A 13 11.81 11.38 17.16
N LEU A 14 10.81 11.51 16.30
CA LEU A 14 10.61 10.66 15.13
C LEU A 14 11.30 11.29 13.91
N ARG A 15 12.21 10.56 13.29
CA ARG A 15 12.81 10.91 12.00
C ARG A 15 12.25 9.99 10.94
N VAL A 16 11.70 10.58 9.87
CA VAL A 16 11.21 9.86 8.70
C VAL A 16 12.10 10.23 7.53
N THR A 17 12.80 9.25 6.97
CA THR A 17 13.68 9.43 5.82
C THR A 17 13.12 8.67 4.62
N ALA A 18 12.97 9.35 3.49
CA ALA A 18 12.63 8.75 2.21
C ALA A 18 13.83 8.86 1.26
N GLU A 19 14.35 7.71 0.81
CA GLU A 19 15.48 7.59 -0.10
C GLU A 19 15.04 6.95 -1.42
N ASP A 20 15.36 7.58 -2.54
CA ASP A 20 15.29 6.91 -3.84
C ASP A 20 16.59 6.14 -4.10
N LYS A 21 16.54 4.81 -4.03
CA LYS A 21 17.68 3.91 -4.25
C LYS A 21 18.29 4.00 -5.65
N GLY A 22 17.54 4.50 -6.64
CA GLY A 22 18.05 4.63 -8.01
C GLY A 22 18.98 5.82 -8.18
N THR A 23 18.69 6.93 -7.50
CA THR A 23 19.43 8.19 -7.61
C THR A 23 20.32 8.47 -6.40
N GLY A 24 20.07 7.80 -5.27
CA GLY A 24 20.69 8.08 -3.97
C GLY A 24 20.14 9.34 -3.29
N ASN A 25 19.18 10.03 -3.90
CA ASN A 25 18.57 11.23 -3.34
C ASN A 25 17.74 10.88 -2.10
N LYS A 26 17.91 11.67 -1.03
CA LYS A 26 17.20 11.46 0.25
C LYS A 26 16.58 12.74 0.74
N ASN A 27 15.35 12.65 1.23
CA ASN A 27 14.68 13.70 1.99
C ASN A 27 14.34 13.18 3.38
N LYS A 28 14.42 14.05 4.39
CA LYS A 28 14.10 13.70 5.78
C LYS A 28 13.23 14.75 6.45
N ILE A 29 12.32 14.30 7.30
CA ILE A 29 11.49 15.12 8.17
C ILE A 29 11.79 14.70 9.62
N THR A 30 11.89 15.68 10.51
CA THR A 30 12.06 15.46 11.95
C THR A 30 10.84 15.98 12.68
N ILE A 31 10.20 15.10 13.46
CA ILE A 31 9.02 15.41 14.27
C ILE A 31 9.48 15.41 15.72
N THR A 32 9.54 16.60 16.31
CA THR A 32 10.01 16.86 17.67
C THR A 32 8.91 16.64 18.71
N ASN A 33 9.35 16.41 19.95
CA ASN A 33 8.49 16.16 21.10
C ASN A 33 7.96 17.50 21.67
N ASP A 34 7.19 18.23 20.86
CA ASP A 34 6.58 19.51 21.24
C ASP A 34 5.13 19.33 21.72
N GLN A 35 4.52 20.43 22.20
CA GLN A 35 3.20 20.53 22.87
C GLN A 35 1.97 19.97 22.10
N ASN A 36 2.16 19.40 20.90
CA ASN A 36 1.12 18.76 20.07
C ASN A 36 1.05 17.23 20.24
N ARG A 37 1.72 16.68 21.25
CA ARG A 37 1.69 15.25 21.54
C ARG A 37 0.46 14.89 22.37
N LEU A 38 -0.10 13.71 22.10
CA LEU A 38 -1.26 13.18 22.81
C LEU A 38 -0.98 13.08 24.31
N THR A 39 -1.94 13.48 25.14
CA THR A 39 -1.83 13.26 26.59
C THR A 39 -1.97 11.77 26.93
N PRO A 40 -1.52 11.32 28.11
CA PRO A 40 -1.71 9.93 28.53
C PRO A 40 -3.18 9.47 28.44
N GLU A 41 -4.11 10.34 28.79
CA GLU A 41 -5.56 10.07 28.73
C GLU A 41 -6.05 9.94 27.28
N GLU A 42 -5.52 10.74 26.35
CA GLU A 42 -5.84 10.62 24.92
C GLU A 42 -5.27 9.33 24.33
N ILE A 43 -4.05 8.94 24.73
CA ILE A 43 -3.44 7.67 24.34
C ILE A 43 -4.29 6.50 24.83
N GLU A 44 -4.68 6.51 26.10
CA GLU A 44 -5.51 5.45 26.69
C GLU A 44 -6.89 5.36 26.02
N ARG A 45 -7.51 6.51 25.71
CA ARG A 45 -8.75 6.53 24.92
C ARG A 45 -8.57 5.90 23.54
N MET A 46 -7.49 6.26 22.83
CA MET A 46 -7.20 5.71 21.51
C MET A 46 -6.94 4.19 21.54
N VAL A 47 -6.26 3.68 22.58
CA VAL A 47 -6.05 2.24 22.77
C VAL A 47 -7.38 1.53 23.01
N ASN A 48 -8.22 2.05 23.90
CA ASN A 48 -9.54 1.46 24.18
C ASN A 48 -10.46 1.50 22.96
N ASP A 49 -10.46 2.59 22.19
CA ASP A 49 -11.23 2.68 20.95
C ASP A 49 -10.72 1.67 19.91
N ALA A 50 -9.40 1.54 19.74
CA ALA A 50 -8.81 0.55 18.84
C ALA A 50 -9.18 -0.88 19.23
N GLU A 51 -9.21 -1.22 20.53
CA GLU A 51 -9.64 -2.53 21.01
C GLU A 51 -11.13 -2.78 20.75
N LYS A 52 -11.97 -1.76 21.00
CA LYS A 52 -13.42 -1.84 20.79
C LYS A 52 -13.78 -2.08 19.32
N PHE A 53 -13.07 -1.43 18.39
CA PHE A 53 -13.33 -1.53 16.95
C PHE A 53 -12.42 -2.54 16.24
N ALA A 54 -11.54 -3.25 16.98
CA ALA A 54 -10.53 -4.14 16.41
C ALA A 54 -11.09 -5.15 15.41
N GLU A 55 -12.24 -5.75 15.70
CA GLU A 55 -12.87 -6.76 14.83
C GLU A 55 -13.48 -6.14 13.56
N GLU A 56 -14.05 -4.94 13.66
CA GLU A 56 -14.58 -4.21 12.50
C GLU A 56 -13.45 -3.71 11.60
N ASP A 57 -12.42 -3.12 12.20
CA ASP A 57 -11.22 -2.64 11.51
C ASP A 57 -10.47 -3.80 10.85
N LYS A 58 -10.41 -4.97 11.50
CA LYS A 58 -9.82 -6.18 10.91
C LYS A 58 -10.57 -6.62 9.66
N LYS A 59 -11.90 -6.70 9.69
CA LYS A 59 -12.71 -7.06 8.52
C LYS A 59 -12.57 -6.04 7.39
N LEU A 60 -12.54 -4.76 7.75
CA LEU A 60 -12.32 -3.69 6.77
C LEU A 60 -10.94 -3.80 6.13
N LYS A 61 -9.90 -4.02 6.94
CA LYS A 61 -8.53 -4.23 6.48
C LYS A 61 -8.44 -5.44 5.55
N GLU A 62 -8.99 -6.58 5.94
CA GLU A 62 -9.01 -7.81 5.11
C GLU A 62 -9.69 -7.56 3.76
N ARG A 63 -10.81 -6.82 3.75
CA ARG A 63 -11.49 -6.45 2.50
C ARG A 63 -10.62 -5.55 1.62
N ILE A 64 -9.96 -4.56 2.20
CA ILE A 64 -9.08 -3.63 1.46
C ILE A 64 -7.86 -4.38 0.93
N ASP A 65 -7.22 -5.22 1.75
CA ASP A 65 -6.05 -6.01 1.37
C ASP A 65 -6.41 -6.95 0.20
N ALA A 66 -7.53 -7.68 0.29
CA ALA A 66 -8.01 -8.53 -0.80
C ALA A 66 -8.32 -7.75 -2.09
N ARG A 67 -8.88 -6.53 -1.98
CA ARG A 67 -9.11 -5.66 -3.14
C ARG A 67 -7.79 -5.23 -3.78
N ASN A 68 -6.82 -4.79 -2.97
CA ASN A 68 -5.52 -4.36 -3.46
C ASN A 68 -4.73 -5.52 -4.09
N GLU A 69 -4.84 -6.73 -3.54
CA GLU A 69 -4.28 -7.95 -4.13
C GLU A 69 -4.91 -8.25 -5.50
N LEU A 70 -6.25 -8.17 -5.59
CA LEU A 70 -6.96 -8.36 -6.86
C LEU A 70 -6.54 -7.31 -7.91
N GLU A 71 -6.48 -6.03 -7.52
CA GLU A 71 -6.07 -4.94 -8.39
C GLU A 71 -4.64 -5.13 -8.88
N SER A 72 -3.70 -5.41 -7.97
CA SER A 72 -2.30 -5.70 -8.28
C SER A 72 -2.18 -6.88 -9.25
N TYR A 73 -2.94 -7.96 -9.01
CA TYR A 73 -2.98 -9.12 -9.89
C TYR A 73 -3.56 -8.79 -11.27
N ALA A 74 -4.65 -8.02 -11.33
CA ALA A 74 -5.28 -7.59 -12.58
C ALA A 74 -4.31 -6.75 -13.43
N TYR A 75 -3.62 -5.77 -12.84
CA TYR A 75 -2.59 -4.99 -13.53
C TYR A 75 -1.39 -5.85 -13.97
N SER A 76 -0.94 -6.77 -13.12
CA SER A 76 0.12 -7.72 -13.48
C SER A 76 -0.28 -8.55 -14.70
N LEU A 77 -1.50 -9.06 -14.74
CA LEU A 77 -2.03 -9.84 -15.86
C LEU A 77 -2.18 -8.98 -17.11
N LYS A 78 -2.68 -7.74 -17.00
CA LYS A 78 -2.76 -6.76 -18.10
C LYS A 78 -1.39 -6.55 -18.76
N ASN A 79 -0.36 -6.39 -17.93
CA ASN A 79 1.01 -6.22 -18.42
C ASN A 79 1.54 -7.50 -19.09
N GLN A 80 1.26 -8.68 -18.53
CA GLN A 80 1.70 -9.96 -19.10
C GLN A 80 1.07 -10.27 -20.47
N ILE A 81 -0.21 -9.96 -20.68
CA ILE A 81 -0.89 -10.18 -21.96
C ILE A 81 -0.47 -9.16 -23.03
N GLY A 82 -0.05 -7.96 -22.62
CA GLY A 82 0.51 -6.93 -23.52
C GLY A 82 1.95 -7.23 -23.97
N ASP A 83 2.67 -8.05 -23.21
CA ASP A 83 4.06 -8.42 -23.48
C ASP A 83 4.15 -9.52 -24.55
N LYS A 84 4.53 -9.12 -25.77
CA LYS A 84 4.67 -10.02 -26.94
C LYS A 84 5.81 -11.04 -26.79
N GLU A 85 6.76 -10.83 -25.89
CA GLU A 85 7.86 -11.77 -25.64
C GLU A 85 7.52 -12.82 -24.56
N LYS A 86 6.46 -12.58 -23.78
CA LYS A 86 6.00 -13.47 -22.71
C LYS A 86 4.65 -14.13 -23.03
N LEU A 87 3.69 -14.02 -22.11
CA LEU A 87 2.38 -14.66 -22.21
C LEU A 87 1.60 -14.09 -23.39
N GLY A 88 1.68 -12.78 -23.63
CA GLY A 88 1.13 -12.13 -24.82
C GLY A 88 1.73 -12.64 -26.14
N GLY A 89 2.90 -13.25 -26.17
CA GLY A 89 3.41 -13.91 -27.38
C GLY A 89 2.77 -15.27 -27.68
N LYS A 90 2.21 -15.91 -26.64
CA LYS A 90 1.76 -17.32 -26.64
C LYS A 90 0.25 -17.48 -26.71
N LEU A 91 -0.50 -16.41 -26.40
CA LEU A 91 -1.95 -16.40 -26.45
C LEU A 91 -2.48 -16.02 -27.84
N SER A 92 -3.60 -16.63 -28.21
CA SER A 92 -4.35 -16.24 -29.41
C SER A 92 -4.91 -14.80 -29.24
N SER A 93 -5.29 -14.16 -30.35
CA SER A 93 -5.91 -12.84 -30.28
C SER A 93 -7.24 -12.86 -29.51
N GLU A 94 -8.02 -13.93 -29.67
CA GLU A 94 -9.31 -14.12 -28.99
C GLU A 94 -9.14 -14.30 -27.47
N ASP A 95 -8.15 -15.08 -27.05
CA ASP A 95 -7.85 -15.26 -25.61
C ASP A 95 -7.36 -13.95 -24.99
N LYS A 96 -6.53 -13.16 -25.69
CA LYS A 96 -6.07 -11.85 -25.21
C LYS A 96 -7.21 -10.87 -25.03
N GLU A 97 -8.13 -10.83 -25.98
CA GLU A 97 -9.30 -9.95 -25.90
C GLU A 97 -10.21 -10.36 -24.75
N THR A 98 -10.44 -11.66 -24.58
CA THR A 98 -11.24 -12.20 -23.47
C THR A 98 -10.62 -11.87 -22.13
N ILE A 99 -9.32 -12.12 -21.95
CA ILE A 99 -8.61 -11.83 -20.70
C ILE A 99 -8.55 -10.32 -20.45
N GLY A 100 -8.23 -9.52 -21.48
CA GLY A 100 -8.15 -8.06 -21.38
C GLY A 100 -9.47 -7.44 -20.91
N ARG A 101 -10.59 -7.87 -21.51
CA ARG A 101 -11.94 -7.43 -21.12
C ARG A 101 -12.26 -7.79 -19.68
N SER A 102 -11.99 -9.03 -19.26
CA SER A 102 -12.23 -9.45 -17.88
C SER A 102 -11.38 -8.68 -16.88
N VAL A 103 -10.12 -8.39 -17.22
CA VAL A 103 -9.22 -7.61 -16.37
C VAL A 103 -9.67 -6.15 -16.25
N GLU A 104 -10.09 -5.52 -17.35
CA GLU A 104 -10.62 -4.15 -17.31
C GLU A 104 -11.90 -4.05 -16.50
N GLU A 105 -12.83 -5.00 -16.65
CA GLU A 105 -14.03 -5.08 -15.82
C GLU A 105 -13.69 -5.15 -14.33
N LYS A 106 -12.66 -5.92 -13.95
CA LYS A 106 -12.24 -6.05 -12.54
C LYS A 106 -11.48 -4.84 -12.01
N ILE A 107 -10.81 -4.07 -12.88
CA ILE A 107 -10.15 -2.80 -12.50
C ILE A 107 -11.19 -1.68 -12.33
N GLU A 108 -12.24 -1.66 -13.14
CA GLU A 108 -13.30 -0.64 -13.06
C GLU A 108 -14.33 -0.91 -11.94
N TRP A 109 -14.32 -2.11 -11.34
CA TRP A 109 -15.28 -2.49 -10.31
C TRP A 109 -14.93 -1.85 -8.94
N PRO A 110 -15.89 -1.16 -8.27
CA PRO A 110 -15.65 -0.38 -7.04
C PRO A 110 -15.44 -1.19 -5.76
#